data_AF-A0A9Q3GBG1-F1
#
_entry.id   AF-A0A9Q3GBG1-F1
#
_cell.length_a   1.000
_cell.length_b   1.000
_cell.length_c   1.000
_cell.angle_alpha   90.00
_cell.angle_beta   90.00
_cell.angle_gamma   90.00
#
_symmetry.space_group_name_H-M   'P 1'
#
loop_
_entity.id
_entity.type
_entity.pdbx_description
1 polymer ?
#
loop_
_entity_poly.entity_id
_entity_poly.type
_entity_poly.pdbx_seq_one_letter_code
_entity_poly.pdbx_strand_id
1 'polypeptide(L)'
;MSNHDPLQELMNEFREGQFRTSLTSKQKLSLLKMLRKNRPEFSIGEEPLGKISGHDIELNLDVERPYPPLLRRPPYPASLETRKEIEKHINELLDMDVIRKIEHNEIVEIINTVLIT
;
A
#
# COMPACT_ATOMS: atom_id res chain seq x y z
N MET A 1 -2.44 14.53 36.06
CA MET A 1 -2.89 15.15 34.80
C MET A 1 -1.87 14.79 33.74
N SER A 2 -2.25 13.96 32.77
CA SER A 2 -1.33 13.53 31.71
C SER A 2 -1.01 14.72 30.82
N ASN A 3 0.26 15.13 30.76
CA ASN A 3 0.73 16.14 29.81
C ASN A 3 0.62 15.55 28.40
N HIS A 4 -0.50 15.80 27.72
CA HIS A 4 -0.66 15.48 26.31
C HIS A 4 0.19 16.48 25.52
N ASP A 5 1.37 16.06 25.06
CA ASP A 5 2.18 16.85 24.13
C ASP A 5 1.57 16.72 22.72
N PRO A 6 1.00 17.81 22.15
CA PRO A 6 0.41 17.78 20.81
C PRO A 6 1.43 17.38 19.74
N LEU A 7 2.74 17.58 19.99
CA LEU A 7 3.80 17.16 19.09
C LEU A 7 3.94 15.63 19.04
N GLN A 8 3.75 14.96 20.17
CA GLN A 8 3.88 13.51 20.27
C GLN A 8 2.72 12.81 19.55
N GLU A 9 1.51 13.35 19.68
CA GLU A 9 0.31 12.85 18.98
C GLU A 9 0.45 13.02 17.47
N LEU A 10 0.89 14.19 17.02
CA LEU A 10 1.16 14.47 15.61
C LEU A 10 2.34 13.65 15.05
N MET A 11 3.39 13.39 15.82
CA MET A 11 4.48 12.50 15.36
C MET A 11 4.03 11.05 15.21
N ASN A 12 3.10 10.58 16.04
CA ASN A 12 2.53 9.24 15.91
C ASN A 12 1.68 9.09 14.63
N GLU A 13 1.05 10.18 14.14
CA GLU A 13 0.35 10.19 12.85
C GLU A 13 1.31 9.99 11.66
N PHE A 14 2.55 10.49 11.75
CA PHE A 14 3.57 10.35 10.70
C PHE A 14 4.56 9.22 11.03
N ARG A 15 4.11 7.96 10.85
CA ARG A 15 4.80 6.71 11.25
C ARG A 15 6.27 6.56 10.81
N GLU A 16 6.71 7.26 9.77
CA GLU A 16 8.05 7.13 9.18
C GLU A 16 8.93 8.40 9.26
N GLY A 17 8.42 9.48 9.87
CA GLY A 17 9.10 10.78 9.87
C GLY A 17 9.84 11.09 11.17
N GLN A 18 11.16 11.33 11.10
CA GLN A 18 11.92 11.89 12.23
C GLN A 18 12.35 13.33 11.97
N PHE A 19 12.17 14.20 12.98
CA PHE A 19 12.74 15.54 12.94
C PHE A 19 14.23 15.51 13.24
N ARG A 20 15.02 16.16 12.39
CA ARG A 20 16.43 16.41 12.68
C ARG A 20 16.57 17.28 13.94
N THR A 21 17.61 17.01 14.73
CA THR A 21 17.88 17.71 16.01
C THR A 21 18.18 19.20 15.86
N SER A 22 18.55 19.65 14.66
CA SER A 22 18.81 21.05 14.33
C SER A 22 17.57 21.93 14.27
N LEU A 23 16.36 21.35 14.26
CA LEU A 23 15.11 22.10 14.20
C LEU A 23 14.69 22.56 15.60
N THR A 24 14.39 23.84 15.73
CA THR A 24 13.81 24.41 16.94
C THR A 24 12.38 23.91 17.15
N SER A 25 11.90 23.89 18.40
CA SER A 25 10.52 23.47 18.72
C SER A 25 9.47 24.29 17.96
N LYS A 26 9.74 25.59 17.73
CA LYS A 26 8.86 26.47 16.96
C LYS A 26 8.75 26.05 15.49
N GLN A 27 9.85 25.65 14.87
CA GLN A 27 9.87 25.17 13.48
C GLN A 27 9.15 23.82 13.34
N LYS A 28 9.40 22.88 14.27
CA LYS A 28 8.69 21.59 14.30
C LYS A 28 7.18 21.79 14.41
N LEU A 29 6.74 22.64 15.34
CA LEU A 29 5.33 22.98 15.52
C LEU A 29 4.72 23.62 14.26
N SER A 30 5.47 24.53 13.60
CA SER A 30 5.00 25.17 12.37
C SER A 30 4.83 24.18 11.22
N LEU A 31 5.77 23.24 11.05
CA LEU A 31 5.69 22.20 10.03
C LEU A 31 4.49 21.29 10.30
N LEU A 32 4.33 20.81 11.54
CA LEU A 32 3.23 19.93 11.91
C LEU A 32 1.86 20.60 11.72
N LYS A 33 1.74 21.90 12.03
CA LYS A 33 0.52 22.66 11.74
C LYS A 33 0.21 22.69 10.24
N MET A 34 1.23 22.84 9.40
CA MET A 34 1.07 22.82 7.94
C MET A 34 0.64 21.44 7.45
N LEU A 35 1.33 20.38 7.91
CA LEU A 35 1.00 19.00 7.56
C LEU A 35 -0.43 18.63 7.98
N ARG A 36 -0.85 19.02 9.19
CA ARG A 36 -2.23 18.81 9.66
C ARG A 36 -3.26 19.61 8.88
N LYS A 37 -2.94 20.85 8.51
CA LYS A 37 -3.84 21.71 7.72
C LYS A 37 -4.09 21.12 6.32
N ASN A 38 -3.05 20.56 5.72
CA ASN A 38 -3.08 20.00 4.37
C ASN A 38 -3.10 18.46 4.38
N ARG A 39 -3.61 17.85 5.47
CA ARG A 39 -3.69 16.41 5.68
C ARG A 39 -4.17 15.59 4.47
N PRO A 40 -5.24 15.98 3.74
CA PRO A 40 -5.74 15.20 2.60
C PRO A 40 -4.84 15.28 1.35
N GLU A 41 -3.89 16.21 1.30
CA GLU A 41 -2.96 16.35 0.17
C GLU A 41 -1.72 15.45 0.31
N PHE A 42 -1.57 14.80 1.48
CA PHE A 42 -0.45 13.91 1.76
C PHE A 42 -0.92 12.47 1.84
N SER A 43 -0.18 11.56 1.20
CA SER A 43 -0.33 10.13 1.37
C SER A 43 0.07 9.72 2.79
N ILE A 44 -0.86 9.82 3.73
CA ILE A 44 -0.74 9.24 5.07
C ILE A 44 -1.16 7.78 4.94
N GLY A 45 -0.44 6.86 5.59
CA GLY A 45 -0.65 5.40 5.45
C GLY A 45 -2.03 4.85 5.86
N GLU A 46 -3.01 5.71 6.09
CA GLU A 46 -4.42 5.37 6.32
C GLU A 46 -5.29 5.54 5.06
N GLU A 47 -4.82 6.25 4.03
CA GLU A 47 -5.57 6.39 2.79
C GLU A 47 -5.18 5.27 1.81
N PRO A 48 -6.13 4.44 1.36
CA PRO A 48 -5.84 3.37 0.42
C PRO A 48 -5.36 3.99 -0.90
N LEU A 49 -4.16 3.61 -1.35
CA LEU A 49 -3.59 4.01 -2.64
C LEU A 49 -4.57 3.76 -3.81
N GLY A 50 -5.51 2.83 -3.65
CA GLY A 50 -6.54 2.47 -4.63
C GLY A 50 -7.68 3.48 -4.83
N LYS A 51 -7.74 4.61 -4.12
CA LYS A 51 -8.79 5.63 -4.31
C LYS A 51 -8.54 6.61 -5.48
N ILE A 52 -7.53 6.38 -6.31
CA ILE A 52 -7.28 7.18 -7.52
C ILE A 52 -8.23 6.71 -8.62
N SER A 53 -9.39 7.35 -8.72
CA SER A 53 -10.38 7.10 -9.79
C SER A 53 -9.90 7.69 -11.13
N GLY A 54 -10.12 6.97 -12.24
CA GLY A 54 -9.97 7.50 -13.60
C GLY A 54 -8.76 6.98 -14.40
N HIS A 55 -8.04 5.98 -13.89
CA HIS A 55 -6.92 5.34 -14.60
C HIS A 55 -7.17 3.84 -14.81
N ASP A 56 -8.42 3.46 -15.07
CA ASP A 56 -8.77 2.08 -15.38
C ASP A 56 -8.13 1.71 -16.72
N ILE A 57 -7.33 0.65 -16.72
CA ILE A 57 -6.65 0.14 -17.91
C ILE A 57 -7.40 -1.08 -18.40
N GLU A 58 -7.94 -1.01 -19.62
CA GLU A 58 -8.44 -2.18 -20.33
C GLU A 58 -7.25 -2.86 -21.03
N LEU A 59 -6.86 -4.06 -20.56
CA LEU A 59 -5.90 -4.89 -21.29
C LEU A 59 -6.64 -6.00 -22.01
N ASN A 60 -6.53 -5.98 -23.34
CA ASN A 60 -7.01 -7.07 -24.18
C ASN A 60 -5.89 -8.08 -24.39
N LEU A 61 -6.18 -9.36 -24.13
CA LEU A 61 -5.24 -10.44 -24.42
C LEU A 61 -5.36 -10.83 -25.89
N ASP A 62 -4.23 -10.88 -26.59
CA ASP A 62 -4.16 -11.36 -27.99
C ASP A 62 -4.30 -12.89 -28.12
N VAL A 63 -4.56 -13.59 -27.01
CA VAL A 63 -4.62 -15.06 -26.94
C VAL A 63 -5.88 -15.52 -26.23
N GLU A 64 -6.56 -16.49 -26.83
CA GLU A 64 -7.74 -17.13 -26.27
C GLU A 64 -7.38 -18.34 -25.39
N ARG A 65 -8.31 -18.75 -24.51
CA ARG A 65 -8.13 -19.96 -23.70
C ARG A 65 -8.12 -21.19 -24.61
N PRO A 66 -7.30 -22.22 -24.31
CA PRO A 66 -6.46 -22.36 -23.12
C PRO A 66 -5.16 -21.54 -23.18
N TYR A 67 -4.86 -20.80 -22.11
CA TYR A 67 -3.62 -20.03 -22.01
C TYR A 67 -2.37 -20.90 -22.20
N PRO A 68 -1.28 -20.36 -22.80
CA PRO A 68 -0.04 -21.08 -23.02
C PRO A 68 0.49 -21.77 -21.76
N PRO A 69 1.05 -22.99 -21.84
CA PRO A 69 1.60 -23.70 -20.69
C PRO A 69 2.65 -22.91 -19.90
N LEU A 70 3.35 -21.98 -20.56
CA LEU A 70 4.31 -21.08 -19.92
C LEU A 70 3.69 -20.21 -18.82
N LEU A 71 2.40 -19.86 -18.93
CA LEU A 71 1.68 -19.07 -17.94
C LEU A 71 1.18 -19.92 -16.76
N ARG A 72 1.27 -21.26 -16.84
CA ARG A 72 0.83 -22.20 -15.80
C ARG A 72 1.99 -22.73 -14.95
N ARG A 73 3.14 -22.06 -14.99
CA ARG A 73 4.32 -22.50 -14.24
C ARG A 73 4.07 -22.31 -12.73
N PRO A 74 4.41 -23.30 -11.90
CA PRO A 74 4.35 -23.11 -10.46
C PRO A 74 5.30 -21.98 -10.04
N PRO A 75 4.98 -21.25 -8.96
CA PRO A 75 5.87 -20.23 -8.44
C PRO A 75 7.21 -20.84 -8.07
N TYR A 76 8.28 -20.08 -8.31
CA TYR A 76 9.63 -20.52 -7.95
C TYR A 76 9.73 -20.73 -6.43
N PRO A 77 10.41 -21.79 -5.96
CA PRO A 77 10.56 -22.03 -4.53
C PRO A 77 11.31 -20.88 -3.86
N ALA A 78 10.64 -20.21 -2.92
CA ALA A 78 11.24 -19.21 -2.05
C ALA A 78 11.65 -19.83 -0.70
N SER A 79 12.67 -19.24 -0.06
CA SER A 79 13.08 -19.63 1.29
C SER A 79 11.96 -19.34 2.31
N LEU A 80 11.97 -20.03 3.46
CA LEU A 80 10.97 -19.79 4.50
C LEU A 80 10.99 -18.37 5.06
N GLU A 81 12.18 -17.79 5.19
CA GLU A 81 12.36 -16.41 5.65
C GLU A 81 11.81 -15.43 4.62
N THR A 82 12.17 -15.61 3.34
CA THR A 82 11.65 -14.81 2.24
C THR A 82 10.13 -14.88 2.13
N ARG A 83 9.54 -16.07 2.31
CA ARG A 83 8.08 -16.23 2.28
C ARG A 83 7.37 -15.41 3.35
N LYS A 84 7.90 -15.39 4.59
CA LYS A 84 7.29 -14.64 5.69
C LYS A 84 7.29 -13.14 5.45
N GLU A 85 8.40 -12.60 4.94
CA GLU A 85 8.49 -11.17 4.62
C GLU A 85 7.57 -10.80 3.44
N ILE A 86 7.51 -11.64 2.41
CA ILE A 86 6.58 -11.44 1.29
C ILE A 86 5.13 -11.50 1.77
N GLU A 87 4.79 -12.45 2.63
CA GLU A 87 3.42 -12.61 3.17
C GLU A 87 2.97 -11.37 3.95
N LYS A 88 3.87 -10.73 4.71
CA LYS A 88 3.57 -9.45 5.37
C LYS A 88 3.13 -8.38 4.36
N HIS A 89 3.89 -8.21 3.27
CA HIS A 89 3.56 -7.22 2.24
C HIS A 89 2.32 -7.59 1.43
N ILE A 90 2.08 -8.89 1.19
CA ILE A 90 0.84 -9.35 0.56
C ILE A 90 -0.37 -8.96 1.42
N ASN A 91 -0.29 -9.14 2.73
CA ASN A 91 -1.37 -8.76 3.65
C ASN A 91 -1.60 -7.24 3.65
N GLU A 92 -0.55 -6.43 3.66
CA GLU A 92 -0.65 -4.97 3.54
C GLU A 92 -1.37 -4.56 2.23
N LEU A 93 -1.05 -5.21 1.11
CA LEU A 93 -1.69 -4.92 -0.18
C LEU A 93 -3.14 -5.40 -0.27
N LEU A 94 -3.49 -6.50 0.41
CA LEU A 94 -4.87 -6.97 0.54
C LEU A 94 -5.71 -5.99 1.37
N ASP A 95 -5.19 -5.51 2.49
CA ASP A 95 -5.86 -4.54 3.37
C ASP A 95 -6.10 -3.19 2.67
N MET A 96 -5.21 -2.83 1.74
CA MET A 96 -5.31 -1.62 0.92
C MET A 96 -6.22 -1.77 -0.30
N ASP A 97 -6.82 -2.94 -0.53
CA ASP A 97 -7.63 -3.29 -1.70
C ASP A 97 -6.88 -3.05 -3.03
N VAL A 98 -5.55 -3.16 -3.00
CA VAL A 98 -4.68 -3.04 -4.19
C VAL A 98 -4.62 -4.37 -4.93
N ILE A 99 -4.60 -5.47 -4.18
CA ILE A 99 -4.67 -6.83 -4.71
C ILE A 99 -5.85 -7.60 -4.13
N ARG A 100 -6.36 -8.58 -4.86
CA ARG A 100 -7.38 -9.52 -4.37
C ARG A 100 -7.02 -10.96 -4.67
N LYS A 101 -7.53 -11.87 -3.85
CA LYS A 101 -7.45 -13.31 -4.09
C LYS A 101 -8.44 -13.72 -5.18
N ILE A 102 -8.00 -14.63 -6.05
CA ILE A 102 -8.78 -15.15 -7.17
C ILE A 102 -8.75 -16.68 -7.17
N GLU A 103 -9.89 -17.29 -7.49
CA GLU A 103 -10.01 -18.74 -7.61
C GLU A 103 -9.48 -19.25 -8.94
N HIS A 104 -9.02 -20.50 -9.00
CA HIS A 104 -8.25 -21.06 -10.13
C HIS A 104 -8.93 -20.96 -11.51
N ASN A 105 -10.26 -20.79 -11.55
CA ASN A 105 -11.04 -20.72 -12.80
C ASN A 105 -11.88 -19.45 -12.95
N GLU A 106 -11.72 -18.47 -12.06
CA GLU A 106 -12.47 -17.21 -12.14
C GLU A 106 -12.11 -16.45 -13.44
N ILE A 107 -13.12 -15.87 -14.09
CA ILE A 107 -12.92 -15.02 -15.26
C ILE A 107 -12.81 -13.58 -14.75
N VAL A 108 -11.66 -12.96 -15.02
CA VAL A 108 -11.36 -11.59 -14.58
C VAL A 108 -11.43 -10.70 -15.81
N GLU A 109 -12.53 -9.96 -15.94
CA GLU A 109 -12.76 -9.01 -17.04
C GLU A 109 -12.15 -7.63 -16.77
N ILE A 110 -11.93 -7.30 -15.48
CA ILE A 110 -11.35 -6.03 -15.03
C ILE A 110 -10.06 -6.34 -14.26
N ILE A 111 -8.93 -5.86 -14.78
CA ILE A 111 -7.61 -6.14 -14.22
C ILE A 111 -7.28 -5.09 -13.16
N ASN A 112 -7.94 -5.20 -12.01
CA ASN A 112 -7.32 -4.75 -10.77
C ASN A 112 -6.19 -5.73 -10.47
N THR A 113 -5.05 -5.26 -9.95
CA THR A 113 -3.86 -6.10 -9.72
C THR A 113 -4.24 -7.40 -8.98
N VAL A 114 -3.89 -8.55 -9.55
CA VAL A 114 -4.35 -9.87 -9.06
C VAL A 114 -3.22 -10.66 -8.45
N LEU A 115 -3.50 -11.36 -7.34
CA LEU A 115 -2.63 -12.41 -6.83
C LEU A 115 -3.25 -13.79 -7.10
N ILE A 116 -2.54 -14.62 -7.88
CA ILE A 116 -2.93 -16.02 -8.16
C ILE A 116 -2.13 -16.91 -7.20
N THR A 117 -2.84 -17.58 -6.29
CA THR A 117 -2.27 -18.59 -5.37
C THR A 117 -2.41 -20.00 -5.92
#